data_AF-A0A383EA40-F1
#
_entry.id   AF-A0A383EA40-F1
#
_cell.length_a   1.000
_cell.length_b   1.000
_cell.length_c   1.000
_cell.angle_alpha   90.00
_cell.angle_beta   90.00
_cell.angle_gamma   90.00
#
_symmetry.space_group_name_H-M   'P 1'
#
loop_
_entity.id
_entity.type
_entity.pdbx_description
1 polymer ?
#
loop_
_entity_poly.entity_id
_entity_poly.type
_entity_poly.pdbx_seq_one_letter_code
_entity_poly.pdbx_strand_id
1 'polypeptide(L)' 'VTSENRLVDEKIQALNEMRLDSQKGGGQQRIDQQHSRGKLTPRERINL' A
#
# COMPACT_ATOMS: atom_id res chain seq x y z
N VAL A 1 -3.26 -10.38 27.78
CA VAL A 1 -3.38 -10.62 26.32
C VAL A 1 -3.04 -12.08 26.08
N THR A 2 -4.01 -12.91 25.69
CA THR A 2 -3.80 -14.33 25.39
C THR A 2 -2.82 -14.48 24.23
N SER A 3 -2.04 -15.56 24.22
CA SER A 3 -1.06 -15.87 23.16
C SER A 3 -1.68 -15.91 21.76
N GLU A 4 -2.95 -16.31 21.67
CA GLU A 4 -3.74 -16.34 20.44
C GLU A 4 -3.97 -14.94 19.86
N ASN A 5 -4.27 -13.93 20.68
CA ASN A 5 -4.43 -12.55 20.22
C ASN A 5 -3.14 -12.01 19.61
N ARG A 6 -1.98 -12.34 20.20
CA ARG A 6 -0.67 -11.90 19.68
C ARG A 6 -0.39 -12.45 18.28
N LEU A 7 -0.73 -13.72 18.02
CA LEU A 7 -0.56 -14.33 16.70
C LEU A 7 -1.51 -13.72 15.65
N VAL A 8 -2.71 -13.33 16.06
CA VAL A 8 -3.66 -12.62 15.19
C VAL A 8 -3.12 -11.23 14.85
N ASP A 9 -2.59 -10.50 15.84
CA ASP A 9 -2.01 -9.17 15.64
C ASP A 9 -0.80 -9.21 14.67
N GLU A 10 0.09 -10.20 14.83
CA GLU A 10 1.23 -10.41 13.92
C GLU A 10 0.78 -10.68 12.48
N LYS A 11 -0.26 -11.49 12.29
CA LYS A 11 -0.84 -11.76 10.96
C LYS A 11 -1.47 -10.50 10.34
N ILE A 12 -2.17 -9.71 11.15
CA ILE A 12 -2.77 -8.45 10.70
C ILE A 12 -1.68 -7.46 10.29
N GLN A 13 -0.59 -7.38 11.05
CA GLN A 13 0.54 -6.53 10.73
C GLN A 13 1.16 -6.92 9.37
N ALA A 14 1.48 -8.21 9.19
CA ALA A 14 2.03 -8.70 7.93
C ALA A 14 1.10 -8.41 6.74
N LEU A 15 -0.21 -8.59 6.92
CA LEU A 15 -1.20 -8.26 5.90
C LEU A 15 -1.19 -6.78 5.53
N ASN A 16 -1.05 -5.89 6.51
CA ASN A 16 -1.01 -4.45 6.29
C ASN A 16 0.28 -4.03 5.57
N GLU A 17 1.41 -4.65 5.89
CA GLU A 17 2.68 -4.45 5.17
C GLU A 17 2.56 -4.88 3.70
N MET A 18 2.02 -6.06 3.43
CA MET A 18 1.77 -6.54 2.06
C MET A 18 0.82 -5.62 1.29
N ARG A 19 -0.22 -5.10 1.97
CA ARG A 19 -1.13 -4.12 1.37
C ARG A 19 -0.38 -2.85 1.00
N LEU A 20 0.41 -2.28 1.92
CA LEU A 20 1.21 -1.06 1.73
C LEU A 20 2.15 -1.20 0.53
N ASP A 21 2.85 -2.32 0.40
CA ASP A 21 3.73 -2.56 -0.73
C ASP A 21 2.96 -2.71 -2.04
N SER A 22 1.83 -3.41 -2.01
CA SER A 22 0.92 -3.48 -3.16
C SER A 22 0.37 -2.10 -3.55
N GLN A 23 0.34 -1.13 -2.62
CA GLN A 23 -0.10 0.24 -2.90
C GLN A 23 0.86 1.03 -3.77
N LYS A 24 2.15 0.75 -3.64
CA LYS A 24 3.20 1.39 -4.43
C LYS A 24 3.16 0.96 -5.89
N GLY A 25 2.48 -0.16 -6.23
CA GLY A 25 2.27 -0.61 -7.60
C GLY A 25 3.59 -0.84 -8.34
N GLY A 26 3.82 -0.08 -9.41
CA GLY A 26 5.08 -0.12 -10.18
C GLY A 26 6.31 0.49 -9.48
N GLY A 27 6.18 0.82 -8.19
CA GLY A 27 7.20 1.47 -7.39
C GLY A 27 7.20 3.00 -7.52
N GLN A 28 7.93 3.66 -6.61
CA GLN A 28 8.00 5.12 -6.53
C GLN A 28 8.42 5.76 -7.87
N GLN A 29 9.39 5.16 -8.56
CA GLN A 29 9.86 5.65 -9.87
C GLN A 29 8.74 5.79 -10.92
N ARG A 30 7.77 4.86 -10.94
CA ARG A 30 6.65 4.92 -11.89
C ARG A 30 5.60 5.95 -11.48
N ILE A 31 5.40 6.13 -10.18
CA ILE A 31 4.52 7.16 -9.61
C ILE A 31 5.09 8.54 -9.98
N ASP A 32 6.36 8.78 -9.70
CA ASP A 32 7.04 10.05 -9.99
C ASP A 32 6.99 10.39 -11.49
N GLN A 33 7.20 9.39 -12.36
CA GLN A 33 7.11 9.59 -13.81
C GLN A 33 5.69 9.92 -14.30
N GLN A 34 4.67 9.47 -13.58
CA GLN A 34 3.28 9.80 -13.89
C GLN A 34 2.96 11.23 -13.47
N HIS A 35 3.37 11.61 -12.25
CA HIS A 35 3.21 12.95 -11.71
C HIS A 35 4.02 13.99 -12.49
N SER A 36 5.23 13.65 -12.94
CA SER A 36 6.06 14.54 -13.77
C SER A 36 5.41 14.86 -15.13
N ARG A 37 4.48 14.03 -15.59
CA ARG A 37 3.66 14.27 -16.79
C ARG A 37 2.35 15.01 -16.46
N GLY A 38 2.17 15.49 -15.23
CA GLY A 38 0.95 16.15 -14.75
C GLY A 38 -0.25 15.21 -14.61
N LYS A 39 -0.03 13.89 -14.55
CA LYS A 39 -1.09 12.89 -14.47
C LYS A 39 -1.19 12.33 -13.06
N LEU A 40 -2.40 12.00 -12.63
CA LEU A 40 -2.64 11.22 -11.41
C LEU A 40 -2.39 9.72 -11.66
N THR A 41 -1.97 9.01 -10.63
CA THR A 41 -1.93 7.54 -10.56
C THR A 41 -3.37 6.97 -10.61
N PRO A 42 -3.55 5.71 -11.03
CA PRO A 42 -4.88 5.09 -11.06
C PRO A 42 -5.61 5.12 -9.70
N ARG A 43 -4.87 4.93 -8.60
CA ARG A 43 -5.42 4.98 -7.24
C ARG A 43 -5.88 6.38 -6.85
N GLU A 44 -5.07 7.39 -7.14
CA GLU A 44 -5.46 8.79 -6.90
C GLU A 44 -6.72 9.16 -7.68
N ARG A 45 -6.91 8.65 -8.90
CA ARG A 45 -8.14 8.88 -9.69
C ARG A 45 -9.38 8.22 -9.10
N ILE A 46 -9.25 7.05 -8.49
CA ILE A 46 -10.37 6.34 -7.86
C ILE A 46 -10.85 7.08 -6.61
N ASN A 47 -9.96 7.82 -5.94
CA ASN A 47 -10.25 8.55 -4.72
C ASN A 47 -10.75 9.99 -4.95
N LEU A 48 -11.00 10.39 -6.20
CA LEU A 48 -11.67 11.65 -6.56
C LEU A 48 -13.19 11.50 -6.46
#